data_AF-A0A9D1G6D8-F1
#
_entry.id   AF-A0A9D1G6D8-F1
#
_cell.length_a   1.000
_cell.length_b   1.000
_cell.length_c   1.000
_cell.angle_alpha   90.00
_cell.angle_beta   90.00
_cell.angle_gamma   90.00
#
_symmetry.space_group_name_H-M   'P 1'
#
loop_
_entity.id
_entity.type
_entity.pdbx_description
1 polymer ?
#
loop_
_entity_poly.entity_id
_entity_poly.type
_entity_poly.pdbx_seq_one_letter_code
_entity_poly.pdbx_strand_id
1 'polypeptide(L)'
;ECYENFYAFVLRDGGSGTTEFWLMDLMWSDEDGLYVPDTASLRQLAVCGDGAYMTPAPDGGALLYERGDDACTLTQVTPEGELGSSFDIATPDDTYYASLWTGEGWALVDTLHAVHAFDYVDGKLTEGPVFELYGTPGYELMGSDLVLDTREYAYDGERLALLLLFYTRYPQEVSEYSELWRVQHSEVYLVCADTQGRICAQSLPNSLMTVPANTIDYALEMS
;
A
#
# COMPACT_ATOMS: atom_id res chain seq x y z
N GLU A 1 7.65 19.69 -14.27
CA GLU A 1 7.45 20.78 -13.29
C GLU A 1 7.82 20.19 -11.94
N CYS A 2 8.75 20.80 -11.22
CA CYS A 2 9.19 20.28 -9.93
C CYS A 2 8.09 20.58 -8.91
N TYR A 3 7.67 19.57 -8.17
CA TYR A 3 6.68 19.62 -7.10
C TYR A 3 7.04 20.72 -6.10
N GLU A 4 6.32 21.83 -6.13
CA GLU A 4 6.65 23.03 -5.37
C GLU A 4 5.54 23.28 -4.34
N ASN A 5 5.85 23.06 -3.06
CA ASN A 5 5.88 24.14 -2.05
C ASN A 5 5.63 23.66 -0.61
N PHE A 6 5.47 22.37 -0.30
CA PHE A 6 5.26 21.97 1.11
C PHE A 6 5.87 20.62 1.49
N TYR A 7 6.12 20.47 2.79
CA TYR A 7 6.37 19.20 3.46
C TYR A 7 5.22 18.89 4.40
N ALA A 8 4.74 17.63 4.33
CA ALA A 8 3.77 17.09 5.27
C ALA A 8 4.46 16.03 6.14
N PHE A 9 4.20 16.05 7.45
CA PHE A 9 4.80 15.12 8.39
C PHE A 9 3.82 14.70 9.49
N VAL A 10 4.15 13.57 10.11
CA VAL A 10 3.32 12.91 11.12
C VAL A 10 3.95 13.10 12.49
N LEU A 11 3.18 13.60 13.44
CA LEU A 11 3.53 13.64 14.86
C LEU A 11 2.62 12.68 15.61
N ARG A 12 3.21 11.64 16.21
CA ARG A 12 2.47 10.72 17.08
C ARG A 12 2.56 11.22 18.52
N ASP A 13 1.43 11.62 19.10
CA ASP A 13 1.39 11.97 20.50
C ASP A 13 1.32 10.69 21.34
N GLY A 14 2.45 10.32 21.94
CA GLY A 14 2.65 9.05 22.66
C GLY A 14 1.84 8.84 23.93
N GLY A 15 0.82 9.67 24.20
CA GLY A 15 -0.03 9.60 25.38
C GLY A 15 -1.55 9.66 25.13
N SER A 16 -2.01 10.10 23.95
CA SER A 16 -3.44 10.36 23.69
C SER A 16 -4.11 9.39 22.72
N GLY A 17 -3.37 8.44 22.14
CA GLY A 17 -3.91 7.50 21.15
C GLY A 17 -4.33 8.20 19.86
N THR A 18 -3.77 9.37 19.58
CA THR A 18 -4.04 10.16 18.38
C THR A 18 -2.76 10.42 17.59
N THR A 19 -2.93 10.61 16.30
CA THR A 19 -1.88 10.95 15.35
C THR A 19 -2.20 12.30 14.73
N GLU A 20 -1.30 13.27 14.88
CA GLU A 20 -1.47 14.60 14.30
C GLU A 20 -0.66 14.71 13.01
N PHE A 21 -1.29 15.25 11.97
CA PHE A 21 -0.66 15.52 10.69
C PHE A 21 -0.46 17.02 10.57
N TRP A 22 0.77 17.43 10.29
CA TRP A 22 1.17 18.82 10.17
C TRP A 22 1.77 19.09 8.80
N LEU A 23 1.54 20.29 8.31
CA LEU A 23 2.02 20.77 7.03
C LEU A 23 2.78 22.06 7.22
N MET A 24 3.87 22.19 6.48
CA MET A 24 4.72 23.38 6.46
C MET A 24 5.22 23.62 5.04
N ASP A 25 5.05 24.84 4.57
CA ASP A 25 5.51 25.26 3.26
C ASP A 25 7.04 25.32 3.20
N LEU A 26 7.53 25.32 1.97
CA LEU A 26 8.92 25.47 1.62
C LEU A 26 9.09 26.72 0.78
N MET A 27 10.12 27.48 1.14
CA MET A 27 10.53 28.67 0.41
C MET A 27 11.91 28.45 -0.18
N TRP A 28 12.11 28.88 -1.42
CA TRP A 28 13.44 28.88 -2.03
C TRP A 28 14.34 29.89 -1.32
N SER A 29 15.48 29.44 -0.80
CA SER A 29 16.53 30.31 -0.27
C SER A 29 17.59 30.54 -1.34
N ASP A 30 17.66 31.76 -1.87
CA ASP A 30 18.74 32.16 -2.79
C ASP A 30 20.12 32.14 -2.10
N GLU A 31 20.15 32.33 -0.78
CA GLU A 31 21.37 32.28 0.03
C GLU A 31 21.94 30.86 0.09
N ASP A 32 21.05 29.88 0.34
CA ASP A 32 21.45 28.48 0.51
C ASP A 32 21.40 27.67 -0.80
N GLY A 33 20.75 28.20 -1.83
CA GLY A 33 20.51 27.52 -3.10
C GLY A 33 19.64 26.26 -2.96
N LEU A 34 18.72 26.26 -1.98
CA LEU A 34 17.84 25.12 -1.67
C LEU A 34 16.52 25.58 -1.05
N TYR A 35 15.52 24.68 -1.07
CA TYR A 35 14.25 24.88 -0.38
C TYR A 35 14.41 24.74 1.13
N VAL A 36 14.04 25.78 1.88
CA VAL A 36 14.07 25.82 3.35
C VAL A 36 12.66 25.88 3.94
N PRO A 37 12.42 25.33 5.13
CA PRO A 37 11.11 25.39 5.79
C PRO A 37 10.64 26.82 6.11
N ASP A 38 9.42 27.17 5.72
CA ASP A 38 8.74 28.37 6.23
C ASP A 38 7.99 28.03 7.52
N THR A 39 8.67 28.18 8.66
CA THR A 39 8.06 27.89 9.97
C THR A 39 6.81 28.72 10.29
N ALA A 40 6.58 29.86 9.61
CA ALA A 40 5.38 30.68 9.82
C ALA A 40 4.15 30.07 9.14
N SER A 41 4.33 29.19 8.16
CA SER A 41 3.26 28.45 7.48
C SER A 41 2.80 27.19 8.22
N LEU A 42 3.51 26.80 9.29
CA LEU A 42 3.23 25.56 10.02
C LEU A 42 1.78 25.53 10.52
N ARG A 43 1.02 24.54 10.07
CA ARG A 43 -0.38 24.35 10.44
C ARG A 43 -0.74 22.87 10.60
N GLN A 44 -1.68 22.60 11.49
CA GLN A 44 -2.24 21.27 11.64
C GLN A 44 -3.19 20.99 10.48
N LEU A 45 -3.00 19.86 9.80
CA LEU A 45 -3.79 19.42 8.66
C LEU A 45 -4.94 18.52 9.12
N ALA A 46 -4.65 17.53 9.97
CA ALA A 46 -5.63 16.56 10.45
C ALA A 46 -5.22 15.99 11.82
N VAL A 47 -6.20 15.48 12.56
CA VAL A 47 -6.00 14.68 13.78
C VAL A 47 -6.79 13.39 13.60
N CYS A 48 -6.09 12.27 13.65
CA CYS A 48 -6.64 10.93 13.41
C CYS A 48 -6.40 10.02 14.62
N GLY A 49 -7.00 8.83 14.58
CA GLY A 49 -6.74 7.75 15.53
C GLY A 49 -5.30 7.22 15.50
N ASP A 50 -5.01 6.30 16.42
CA ASP A 50 -3.72 5.63 16.48
C ASP A 50 -3.49 4.75 15.24
N GLY A 51 -2.24 4.71 14.77
CA GLY A 51 -1.87 3.89 13.61
C GLY A 51 -2.21 4.50 12.25
N ALA A 52 -2.73 5.72 12.20
CA ALA A 52 -2.82 6.49 10.97
C ALA A 52 -1.42 6.84 10.43
N TYR A 53 -1.27 6.90 9.11
CA TYR A 53 -0.03 7.27 8.45
C TYR A 53 -0.30 7.99 7.14
N MET A 54 0.76 8.52 6.53
CA MET A 54 0.68 9.24 5.26
C MET A 54 1.78 8.77 4.33
N THR A 55 1.46 8.72 3.03
CA THR A 55 2.41 8.36 1.97
C THR A 55 2.34 9.41 0.84
N PRO A 56 3.46 9.70 0.14
CA PRO A 56 3.43 10.59 -1.02
C PRO A 56 2.46 10.11 -2.11
N ALA A 57 1.79 11.06 -2.76
CA ALA A 57 0.92 10.81 -3.90
C ALA A 57 1.64 11.16 -5.23
N PRO A 58 1.29 10.50 -6.36
CA PRO A 58 1.92 10.76 -7.66
C PRO A 58 1.74 12.19 -8.19
N ASP A 59 0.68 12.88 -7.79
CA ASP A 59 0.35 14.26 -8.17
C ASP A 59 1.22 15.32 -7.44
N GLY A 60 2.06 14.91 -6.49
CA GLY A 60 2.84 15.82 -5.65
C GLY A 60 2.22 16.12 -4.30
N GLY A 61 1.01 15.61 -4.05
CA GLY A 61 0.35 15.67 -2.76
C GLY A 61 0.72 14.47 -1.87
N ALA A 62 -0.23 14.07 -1.03
CA ALA A 62 -0.10 12.88 -0.19
C ALA A 62 -1.44 12.13 -0.04
N LEU A 63 -1.36 10.90 0.44
CA LEU A 63 -2.51 10.12 0.90
C LEU A 63 -2.38 9.90 2.39
N LEU A 64 -3.37 10.39 3.14
CA LEU A 64 -3.57 10.08 4.54
C LEU A 64 -4.44 8.85 4.64
N TYR A 65 -3.95 7.83 5.34
CA TYR A 65 -4.68 6.61 5.64
C TYR A 65 -4.92 6.51 7.13
N GLU A 66 -6.19 6.37 7.50
CA GLU A 66 -6.63 6.15 8.87
C GLU A 66 -7.34 4.79 8.96
N ARG A 67 -7.00 4.00 9.98
CA ARG A 67 -7.69 2.77 10.30
C ARG A 67 -8.61 3.01 11.49
N GLY A 68 -9.91 2.89 11.29
CA GLY A 68 -10.91 2.79 12.34
C GLY A 68 -11.25 1.34 12.68
N ASP A 69 -12.21 1.18 13.60
CA ASP A 69 -12.68 -0.14 14.04
C ASP A 69 -13.50 -0.86 12.97
N ASP A 70 -14.41 -0.13 12.29
CA ASP A 70 -15.37 -0.68 11.31
C ASP A 70 -15.08 -0.23 9.86
N ALA A 71 -14.16 0.70 9.67
CA ALA A 71 -13.77 1.22 8.37
C ALA A 71 -12.35 1.78 8.38
N CYS A 72 -11.72 1.80 7.21
CA CYS A 72 -10.53 2.60 6.95
C CYS A 72 -10.93 3.83 6.12
N THR A 73 -10.30 4.97 6.38
CA THR A 73 -10.54 6.21 5.63
C THR A 73 -9.28 6.55 4.85
N LEU A 74 -9.43 6.76 3.54
CA LEU A 74 -8.38 7.24 2.66
C LEU A 74 -8.69 8.67 2.24
N THR A 75 -7.81 9.61 2.60
CA THR A 75 -7.99 11.04 2.31
C THR A 75 -6.83 11.57 1.48
N GLN A 76 -7.13 12.22 0.35
CA GLN A 76 -6.15 12.91 -0.47
C GLN A 76 -5.76 14.23 0.20
N VAL A 77 -4.47 14.53 0.22
CA VAL A 77 -3.90 15.85 0.45
C VAL A 77 -3.44 16.37 -0.90
N THR A 78 -3.98 17.50 -1.37
CA THR A 78 -3.67 18.02 -2.70
C THR A 78 -2.22 18.55 -2.79
N PRO A 79 -1.70 18.80 -4.00
CA PRO A 79 -0.39 19.46 -4.20
C PRO A 79 -0.31 20.90 -3.65
N GLU A 80 -1.41 21.49 -3.19
CA GLU A 80 -1.45 22.77 -2.47
C GLU A 80 -1.52 22.58 -0.95
N GLY A 81 -1.49 21.33 -0.46
CA GLY A 81 -1.53 21.02 0.95
C GLY A 81 -2.92 21.03 1.58
N GLU A 82 -3.98 21.01 0.79
CA GLU A 82 -5.37 21.03 1.27
C GLU A 82 -5.95 19.63 1.34
N LEU A 83 -6.91 19.40 2.24
CA LEU A 83 -7.65 18.13 2.26
C LEU A 83 -8.61 18.07 1.06
N GLY A 84 -8.43 17.05 0.23
CA GLY A 84 -9.20 16.79 -0.98
C GLY A 84 -10.27 15.72 -0.78
N SER A 85 -10.38 14.80 -1.75
CA SER A 85 -11.32 13.67 -1.67
C SER A 85 -11.06 12.79 -0.45
N SER A 86 -12.12 12.26 0.16
CA SER A 86 -12.04 11.31 1.26
C SER A 86 -13.01 10.16 1.01
N PHE A 87 -12.58 8.94 1.31
CA PHE A 87 -13.28 7.70 1.01
C PHE A 87 -13.29 6.79 2.23
N ASP A 88 -14.47 6.36 2.64
CA ASP A 88 -14.65 5.37 3.71
C ASP A 88 -14.77 3.97 3.11
N ILE A 89 -13.89 3.09 3.57
CA ILE A 89 -13.72 1.72 3.07
C ILE A 89 -14.09 0.79 4.21
N ALA A 90 -15.23 0.11 4.07
CA ALA A 90 -15.71 -0.82 5.08
C ALA A 90 -14.70 -1.95 5.32
N THR A 91 -14.43 -2.24 6.59
CA THR A 91 -13.62 -3.39 7.00
C THR A 91 -14.53 -4.40 7.69
N PRO A 92 -14.74 -5.60 7.13
CA PRO A 92 -15.50 -6.66 7.81
C PRO A 92 -14.95 -6.96 9.22
N ASP A 93 -15.80 -7.40 10.15
CA ASP A 93 -15.48 -7.58 11.58
C ASP A 93 -14.23 -8.45 11.86
N ASP A 94 -13.89 -9.37 10.97
CA ASP A 94 -12.71 -10.25 11.06
C ASP A 94 -11.46 -9.66 10.40
N THR A 95 -11.53 -8.41 9.91
CA THR A 95 -10.40 -7.67 9.34
C THR A 95 -9.45 -7.19 10.44
N TYR A 96 -8.48 -8.03 10.77
CA TYR A 96 -7.44 -7.67 11.74
C TYR A 96 -6.32 -6.81 11.14
N TYR A 97 -6.26 -6.65 9.81
CA TYR A 97 -5.26 -5.85 9.13
C TYR A 97 -5.82 -5.23 7.84
N ALA A 98 -5.45 -3.99 7.56
CA ALA A 98 -5.74 -3.32 6.30
C ALA A 98 -4.57 -2.37 5.97
N SER A 99 -4.27 -2.21 4.68
CA SER A 99 -3.06 -1.51 4.24
C SER A 99 -3.22 -0.76 2.93
N LEU A 100 -2.57 0.40 2.83
CA LEU A 100 -2.46 1.22 1.64
C LEU A 100 -1.24 0.83 0.81
N TRP A 101 -1.43 0.73 -0.50
CA TRP A 101 -0.41 0.57 -1.52
C TRP A 101 -0.56 1.65 -2.57
N THR A 102 0.55 2.12 -3.13
CA THR A 102 0.55 3.15 -4.16
C THR A 102 1.40 2.72 -5.35
N GLY A 103 1.02 3.18 -6.53
CA GLY A 103 1.79 3.01 -7.76
C GLY A 103 1.63 4.21 -8.68
N GLU A 104 2.08 4.09 -9.93
CA GLU A 104 1.99 5.17 -10.91
C GLU A 104 0.52 5.41 -11.29
N GLY A 105 -0.06 6.49 -10.76
CA GLY A 105 -1.43 6.92 -11.07
C GLY A 105 -2.54 6.18 -10.32
N TRP A 106 -2.22 5.35 -9.32
CA TRP A 106 -3.22 4.62 -8.55
C TRP A 106 -2.84 4.42 -7.08
N ALA A 107 -3.85 4.13 -6.28
CA ALA A 107 -3.73 3.64 -4.92
C ALA A 107 -4.64 2.43 -4.69
N LEU A 108 -4.25 1.51 -3.83
CA LEU A 108 -5.03 0.35 -3.43
C LEU A 108 -5.15 0.29 -1.91
N VAL A 109 -6.33 0.00 -1.40
CA VAL A 109 -6.53 -0.37 0.00
C VAL A 109 -6.93 -1.84 0.06
N ASP A 110 -6.05 -2.64 0.63
CA ASP A 110 -6.24 -4.07 0.86
C ASP A 110 -6.78 -4.30 2.27
N THR A 111 -8.01 -4.78 2.39
CA THR A 111 -8.71 -5.09 3.65
C THR A 111 -8.65 -6.57 4.03
N LEU A 112 -7.79 -7.36 3.36
CA LEU A 112 -7.73 -8.83 3.43
C LEU A 112 -9.01 -9.57 2.99
N HIS A 113 -10.08 -8.84 2.68
CA HIS A 113 -11.30 -9.36 2.08
C HIS A 113 -11.37 -8.96 0.62
N ALA A 114 -11.14 -7.68 0.36
CA ALA A 114 -11.12 -7.10 -0.96
C ALA A 114 -9.97 -6.10 -1.09
N VAL A 115 -9.60 -5.85 -2.34
CA VAL A 115 -8.68 -4.78 -2.71
C VAL A 115 -9.50 -3.69 -3.38
N HIS A 116 -9.60 -2.54 -2.71
CA HIS A 116 -10.30 -1.35 -3.21
C HIS A 116 -9.31 -0.49 -3.99
N ALA A 117 -9.56 -0.29 -5.29
CA ALA A 117 -8.72 0.55 -6.12
C ALA A 117 -9.20 2.00 -6.16
N PHE A 118 -8.24 2.90 -6.32
CA PHE A 118 -8.46 4.32 -6.52
C PHE A 118 -7.55 4.82 -7.64
N ASP A 119 -8.13 5.58 -8.56
CA ASP A 119 -7.43 6.12 -9.73
C ASP A 119 -7.23 7.62 -9.58
N TYR A 120 -6.05 8.11 -9.97
CA TYR A 120 -5.79 9.54 -10.10
C TYR A 120 -6.26 10.02 -11.48
N VAL A 121 -7.36 10.77 -11.50
CA VAL A 121 -7.91 11.37 -12.72
C VAL A 121 -7.86 12.88 -12.57
N ASP A 122 -7.12 13.54 -13.46
CA ASP A 122 -6.91 15.00 -13.44
C ASP A 122 -6.43 15.55 -12.08
N GLY A 123 -5.49 14.82 -11.44
CA GLY A 123 -4.93 15.20 -10.14
C GLY A 123 -5.88 14.97 -8.95
N LYS A 124 -7.01 14.30 -9.17
CA LYS A 124 -7.98 13.98 -8.13
C LYS A 124 -8.06 12.47 -7.94
N LEU A 125 -8.05 12.03 -6.68
CA LEU A 125 -8.32 10.64 -6.34
C LEU A 125 -9.82 10.33 -6.56
N THR A 126 -10.10 9.24 -7.26
CA THR A 126 -11.45 8.75 -7.59
C THR A 126 -11.57 7.27 -7.27
N GLU A 127 -12.76 6.80 -6.87
CA GLU A 127 -13.00 5.37 -6.64
C GLU A 127 -12.89 4.59 -7.95
N GLY A 128 -12.10 3.52 -7.91
CA GLY A 128 -11.97 2.53 -8.96
C GLY A 128 -12.76 1.25 -8.62
N PRO A 129 -12.42 0.12 -9.27
CA PRO A 129 -13.03 -1.17 -9.00
C PRO A 129 -12.64 -1.76 -7.65
N VAL A 130 -13.46 -2.68 -7.18
CA VAL A 130 -13.20 -3.51 -5.99
C VAL A 130 -12.94 -4.94 -6.45
N PHE A 131 -11.83 -5.52 -6.02
CA PHE A 131 -11.44 -6.90 -6.32
C PHE A 131 -11.68 -7.78 -5.09
N GLU A 132 -12.72 -8.60 -5.14
CA GLU A 132 -13.12 -9.53 -4.07
C GLU A 132 -12.22 -10.79 -4.08
N LEU A 133 -11.05 -10.71 -3.42
CA LEU A 133 -10.04 -11.78 -3.47
C LEU A 133 -10.19 -12.83 -2.36
N TYR A 134 -11.08 -12.60 -1.38
CA TYR A 134 -11.27 -13.50 -0.24
C TYR A 134 -11.49 -14.97 -0.64
N GLY A 135 -10.78 -15.88 0.01
CA GLY A 135 -10.85 -17.32 -0.26
C GLY A 135 -10.15 -17.77 -1.56
N THR A 136 -9.47 -16.86 -2.26
CA THR A 136 -8.63 -17.23 -3.41
C THR A 136 -7.34 -17.88 -2.93
N PRO A 137 -6.84 -18.95 -3.60
CA PRO A 137 -5.56 -19.57 -3.25
C PRO A 137 -4.42 -18.56 -3.13
N GLY A 138 -3.61 -18.70 -2.07
CA GLY A 138 -2.58 -17.74 -1.71
C GLY A 138 -3.10 -16.55 -0.90
N TYR A 139 -4.18 -15.90 -1.34
CA TYR A 139 -4.80 -14.79 -0.61
C TYR A 139 -5.39 -15.25 0.74
N GLU A 140 -5.99 -16.45 0.76
CA GLU A 140 -6.48 -17.10 1.99
C GLU A 140 -5.38 -17.35 3.04
N LEU A 141 -4.11 -17.35 2.65
CA LEU A 141 -2.99 -17.59 3.55
C LEU A 141 -2.57 -16.34 4.34
N MET A 142 -3.10 -15.16 4.01
CA MET A 142 -2.75 -13.92 4.72
C MET A 142 -3.11 -13.93 6.21
N GLY A 143 -4.07 -14.78 6.62
CA GLY A 143 -4.44 -15.06 8.01
C GLY A 143 -3.97 -16.39 8.58
N SER A 144 -3.04 -17.06 7.89
CA SER A 144 -2.45 -18.33 8.35
C SER A 144 -1.27 -18.11 9.32
N ASP A 145 -0.73 -19.22 9.84
CA ASP A 145 0.50 -19.21 10.64
C ASP A 145 1.78 -18.98 9.81
N LEU A 146 1.66 -18.90 8.48
CA LEU A 146 2.77 -18.57 7.60
C LEU A 146 3.16 -17.09 7.74
N VAL A 147 4.43 -16.79 7.53
CA VAL A 147 4.91 -15.41 7.53
C VAL A 147 4.86 -14.88 6.11
N LEU A 148 4.10 -13.80 5.91
CA LEU A 148 4.11 -13.03 4.66
C LEU A 148 5.43 -12.25 4.56
N ASP A 149 6.20 -12.51 3.51
CA ASP A 149 7.44 -11.78 3.21
C ASP A 149 7.21 -10.67 2.17
N THR A 150 6.57 -11.04 1.07
CA THR A 150 6.39 -10.17 -0.08
C THR A 150 4.92 -10.12 -0.44
N ARG A 151 4.45 -8.91 -0.64
CA ARG A 151 3.16 -8.60 -1.21
C ARG A 151 3.38 -7.46 -2.20
N GLU A 152 3.24 -7.74 -3.48
CA GLU A 152 3.47 -6.75 -4.54
C GLU A 152 2.24 -6.67 -5.43
N TYR A 153 1.85 -5.44 -5.75
CA TYR A 153 0.67 -5.14 -6.54
C TYR A 153 1.06 -4.50 -7.87
N ALA A 154 0.38 -4.91 -8.93
CA ALA A 154 0.32 -4.20 -10.21
C ALA A 154 -1.16 -4.02 -10.60
N TYR A 155 -1.52 -2.80 -10.98
CA TYR A 155 -2.88 -2.45 -11.34
C TYR A 155 -2.85 -1.46 -12.51
N ASP A 156 -3.81 -1.57 -13.43
CA ASP A 156 -3.84 -0.81 -14.69
C ASP A 156 -5.17 -0.11 -14.99
N GLY A 157 -6.06 0.00 -14.00
CA GLY A 157 -7.41 0.55 -14.19
C GLY A 157 -8.50 -0.53 -14.32
N GLU A 158 -8.16 -1.70 -14.85
CA GLU A 158 -9.15 -2.76 -15.15
C GLU A 158 -8.77 -4.13 -14.59
N ARG A 159 -7.48 -4.35 -14.33
CA ARG A 159 -6.91 -5.63 -13.93
C ARG A 159 -5.95 -5.42 -12.77
N LEU A 160 -6.01 -6.34 -11.83
CA LEU A 160 -5.12 -6.45 -10.69
C LEU A 160 -4.25 -7.70 -10.86
N ALA A 161 -2.96 -7.57 -10.60
CA ALA A 161 -2.05 -8.67 -10.37
C ALA A 161 -1.40 -8.50 -8.99
N LEU A 162 -1.32 -9.57 -8.24
CA LEU A 162 -0.84 -9.63 -6.88
C LEU A 162 0.12 -10.80 -6.75
N LEU A 163 1.37 -10.50 -6.41
CA LEU A 163 2.37 -11.49 -6.04
C LEU A 163 2.41 -11.63 -4.52
N LEU A 164 2.22 -12.85 -4.03
CA LEU A 164 2.31 -13.18 -2.61
C LEU A 164 3.45 -14.17 -2.39
N LEU A 165 4.29 -13.88 -1.41
CA LEU A 165 5.35 -14.76 -0.94
C LEU A 165 5.18 -15.02 0.55
N PHE A 166 4.96 -16.28 0.89
CA PHE A 166 4.91 -16.76 2.27
C PHE A 166 6.12 -17.63 2.56
N TYR A 167 6.53 -17.71 3.82
CA TYR A 167 7.48 -18.71 4.29
C TYR A 167 7.05 -19.27 5.64
N THR A 168 7.42 -20.52 5.89
CA THR A 168 7.21 -21.13 7.22
C THR A 168 8.06 -20.42 8.27
N ARG A 169 7.56 -20.28 9.50
CA ARG A 169 8.31 -19.57 10.56
C ARG A 169 9.62 -20.30 10.88
N TYR A 170 10.70 -19.52 10.98
CA TYR A 170 12.07 -19.99 11.16
C TYR A 170 12.26 -20.75 12.49
N PRO A 171 12.86 -21.96 12.52
CA PRO A 171 13.36 -22.54 13.77
C PRO A 171 14.59 -21.72 14.24
N GLN A 172 14.61 -21.28 15.50
CA GLN A 172 15.56 -20.29 16.04
C GLN A 172 17.08 -20.62 15.90
N GLU A 173 17.45 -21.80 15.41
CA GLU A 173 18.82 -22.35 15.50
C GLU A 173 19.67 -22.29 14.21
N VAL A 174 19.18 -21.76 13.08
CA VAL A 174 19.89 -21.87 11.78
C VAL A 174 20.33 -20.51 11.24
N SER A 175 21.32 -19.83 11.82
CA SER A 175 21.67 -18.45 11.44
C SER A 175 22.44 -18.29 10.12
N GLU A 176 23.07 -19.33 9.56
CA GLU A 176 24.02 -19.19 8.45
C GLU A 176 23.45 -19.53 7.05
N TYR A 177 22.20 -19.98 6.95
CA TYR A 177 21.56 -20.40 5.68
C TYR A 177 20.15 -19.83 5.47
N SER A 178 19.85 -18.67 6.05
CA SER A 178 18.47 -18.13 6.10
C SER A 178 17.82 -17.89 4.75
N GLU A 179 18.55 -17.35 3.79
CA GLU A 179 18.04 -17.10 2.44
C GLU A 179 17.66 -18.42 1.72
N LEU A 180 18.55 -19.41 1.72
CA LEU A 180 18.30 -20.71 1.07
C LEU A 180 17.17 -21.48 1.75
N TRP A 181 17.08 -21.39 3.08
CA TRP A 181 15.99 -22.02 3.83
C TRP A 181 14.65 -21.37 3.49
N ARG A 182 14.58 -20.04 3.44
CA ARG A 182 13.36 -19.30 3.05
C ARG A 182 12.90 -19.71 1.67
N VAL A 183 13.82 -19.80 0.71
CA VAL A 183 13.50 -20.25 -0.65
C VAL A 183 12.95 -21.67 -0.70
N GLN A 184 13.51 -22.59 0.08
CA GLN A 184 13.05 -23.98 0.08
C GLN A 184 11.69 -24.18 0.77
N HIS A 185 11.34 -23.29 1.69
CA HIS A 185 10.14 -23.40 2.52
C HIS A 185 9.18 -22.23 2.33
N SER A 186 9.21 -21.65 1.13
CA SER A 186 8.27 -20.62 0.70
C SER A 186 7.07 -21.22 -0.01
N GLU A 187 5.99 -20.47 -0.02
CA GLU A 187 4.92 -20.63 -0.99
C GLU A 187 4.73 -19.32 -1.75
N VAL A 188 4.72 -19.40 -3.07
CA VAL A 188 4.60 -18.23 -3.95
C VAL A 188 3.31 -18.35 -4.74
N TYR A 189 2.53 -17.29 -4.77
CA TYR A 189 1.28 -17.22 -5.52
C TYR A 189 1.24 -15.97 -6.39
N LEU A 190 0.78 -16.15 -7.63
CA LEU A 190 0.32 -15.06 -8.47
C LEU A 190 -1.21 -15.11 -8.53
N VAL A 191 -1.84 -14.06 -8.03
CA VAL A 191 -3.30 -13.85 -8.09
C VAL A 191 -3.57 -12.73 -9.08
N CYS A 192 -4.44 -12.95 -10.05
CA CYS A 192 -4.93 -11.89 -10.93
C CYS A 192 -6.45 -11.82 -10.88
N ALA A 193 -6.98 -10.61 -10.98
CA ALA A 193 -8.41 -10.34 -11.02
C ALA A 193 -8.71 -9.24 -12.04
N ASP A 194 -9.96 -9.18 -12.50
CA ASP A 194 -10.44 -8.10 -13.36
C ASP A 194 -11.79 -7.53 -12.91
N THR A 195 -12.17 -6.41 -13.53
CA THR A 195 -13.45 -5.71 -13.29
C THR A 195 -14.70 -6.53 -13.59
N GLN A 196 -14.58 -7.68 -14.27
CA GLN A 196 -15.70 -8.59 -14.52
C GLN A 196 -15.85 -9.64 -13.41
N GLY A 197 -14.99 -9.60 -12.39
CA GLY A 197 -14.96 -10.56 -11.28
C GLY A 197 -14.31 -11.89 -11.65
N ARG A 198 -13.57 -11.97 -12.77
CA ARG A 198 -12.79 -13.16 -13.10
C ARG A 198 -11.52 -13.15 -12.26
N ILE A 199 -11.26 -14.24 -11.55
CA ILE A 199 -10.10 -14.41 -10.68
C ILE A 199 -9.34 -15.66 -11.12
N CYS A 200 -8.02 -15.54 -11.25
CA CYS A 200 -7.13 -16.69 -11.40
C CYS A 200 -6.04 -16.63 -10.34
N ALA A 201 -5.69 -17.78 -9.78
CA ALA A 201 -4.59 -17.91 -8.83
C ALA A 201 -3.74 -19.11 -9.20
N GLN A 202 -2.43 -18.90 -9.21
CA GLN A 202 -1.47 -19.94 -9.56
C GLN A 202 -0.37 -19.98 -8.51
N SER A 203 -0.13 -21.17 -7.96
CA SER A 203 1.09 -21.43 -7.20
C SER A 203 2.28 -21.45 -8.15
N LEU A 204 3.29 -20.66 -7.82
CA LEU A 204 4.52 -20.52 -8.58
C LEU A 204 5.61 -21.41 -7.97
N PRO A 205 6.47 -22.04 -8.79
CA PRO A 205 7.54 -22.87 -8.26
C PRO A 205 8.58 -22.03 -7.50
N ASN A 206 9.02 -22.52 -6.34
CA ASN A 206 9.99 -21.85 -5.47
C ASN A 206 11.33 -21.53 -6.16
N SER A 207 11.65 -22.21 -7.27
CA SER A 207 12.83 -21.92 -8.11
C SER A 207 12.81 -20.53 -8.74
N LEU A 208 11.66 -19.85 -8.83
CA LEU A 208 11.57 -18.50 -9.39
C LEU A 208 12.22 -17.43 -8.49
N MET A 209 12.47 -17.74 -7.21
CA MET A 209 13.21 -16.84 -6.32
C MET A 209 14.73 -16.88 -6.47
N THR A 210 15.28 -17.88 -7.18
CA THR A 210 16.74 -18.00 -7.39
C THR A 210 17.17 -17.53 -8.78
N VAL A 211 16.21 -17.10 -9.60
CA VAL A 211 16.39 -16.78 -11.01
C VAL A 211 16.05 -15.29 -11.22
N PRO A 212 16.93 -14.49 -11.83
CA PRO A 212 16.63 -13.09 -12.13
C PRO A 212 15.31 -12.96 -12.92
N ALA A 213 14.43 -12.05 -12.49
CA ALA A 213 13.07 -11.91 -13.01
C ALA A 213 12.97 -11.79 -14.56
N ASN A 214 14.03 -11.29 -15.20
CA ASN A 214 14.14 -11.15 -16.65
C ASN A 214 14.38 -12.47 -17.42
N THR A 215 14.38 -13.62 -16.75
CA THR A 215 14.58 -14.95 -17.37
C THR A 215 13.42 -15.91 -17.13
N ILE A 216 12.31 -15.44 -16.55
CA ILE A 216 11.12 -16.24 -16.26
C ILE A 216 10.10 -16.04 -17.39
N ASP A 217 9.93 -17.06 -18.23
CA ASP A 217 8.85 -17.13 -19.21
C ASP A 217 7.58 -17.64 -18.52
N TYR A 218 6.52 -16.82 -18.48
CA TYR A 218 5.20 -17.23 -17.99
C TYR A 218 4.34 -17.70 -19.17
N ALA A 219 3.82 -18.92 -19.08
CA ALA A 219 2.70 -19.37 -19.90
C ALA A 219 1.44 -19.33 -19.03
N LEU A 220 0.50 -18.44 -19.36
CA LEU A 220 -0.85 -18.45 -18.81
C LEU A 220 -1.56 -19.71 -19.34
N GLU A 221 -1.62 -20.77 -18.55
CA GLU A 221 -2.54 -21.87 -18.82
C GLU A 221 -3.93 -21.45 -18.33
N MET A 222 -4.79 -21.06 -19.27
CA MET A 222 -6.21 -20.93 -19.00
C MET A 222 -6.79 -22.34 -18.86
N SER A 223 -7.37 -22.65 -17.70
CA SER A 223 -8.18 -23.87 -17.49
C SER A 223 -9.64 -23.66 -17.85
#